data_AF-U5MYH3-F1
#
_entry.id   AF-U5MYH3-F1
#
_cell.length_a   1.000
_cell.length_b   1.000
_cell.length_c   1.000
_cell.angle_alpha   90.00
_cell.angle_beta   90.00
_cell.angle_gamma   90.00
#
_symmetry.space_group_name_H-M   'P 1'
#
loop_
_entity.id
_entity.type
_entity.pdbx_description
1 polymer ?
#
loop_
_entity_poly.entity_id
_entity_poly.type
_entity_poly.pdbx_seq_one_letter_code
_entity_poly.pdbx_strand_id
1 'polypeptide(L)'
;MTRKKAAAFKFKPFSDKQIKVLTWWNELSPVKDKDILIADGSIRAGKTVVMSLSFIMWANENFEGENFALCGKTIGSLRRNVVKPLKKMLKSRGYKCKDFRSSSENYLTISRNGKANDFYLFSGRDESSQDLIQGITLAGVLFDEVALMPQSFVNQATARCSVEGAKMWLTK
;
A
#
# COMPACT_ATOMS: atom_id res chain seq x y z
N MET A 1 -8.11 11.80 -33.36
CA MET A 1 -8.97 11.42 -32.21
C MET A 1 -8.36 11.98 -30.92
N THR A 2 -8.95 13.04 -30.36
CA THR A 2 -8.52 13.61 -29.07
C THR A 2 -8.88 12.63 -27.95
N ARG A 3 -7.87 12.04 -27.29
CA ARG A 3 -8.08 11.23 -26.07
C ARG A 3 -8.77 12.11 -25.02
N LYS A 4 -10.06 11.87 -24.74
CA LYS A 4 -10.75 12.49 -23.58
C LYS A 4 -9.89 12.24 -22.34
N LYS A 5 -9.35 13.31 -21.73
CA LYS A 5 -8.67 13.21 -20.43
C LYS A 5 -9.66 12.60 -19.45
N ALA A 6 -9.35 11.42 -18.92
CA ALA A 6 -10.14 10.80 -17.86
C ALA A 6 -10.31 11.80 -16.71
N ALA A 7 -11.53 11.96 -16.21
CA ALA A 7 -11.84 12.91 -15.15
C ALA A 7 -10.88 12.71 -13.96
N ALA A 8 -10.29 13.81 -13.49
CA ALA A 8 -9.40 13.80 -12.33
C ALA A 8 -10.19 13.30 -11.10
N PHE A 9 -9.55 12.47 -10.27
CA PHE A 9 -10.14 12.03 -9.02
C PHE A 9 -10.29 13.24 -8.09
N LYS A 10 -11.52 13.61 -7.73
CA LYS A 10 -11.80 14.70 -6.78
C LYS A 10 -11.89 14.13 -5.37
N PHE A 11 -10.98 14.55 -4.51
CA PHE A 11 -11.07 14.26 -3.09
C PHE A 11 -12.13 15.15 -2.45
N LYS A 12 -12.92 14.59 -1.54
CA LYS A 12 -13.57 15.39 -0.50
C LYS A 12 -12.48 15.85 0.49
N PRO A 13 -12.68 16.96 1.21
CA PRO A 13 -11.78 17.36 2.29
C PRO A 13 -11.53 16.18 3.24
N PHE A 14 -10.26 15.95 3.58
CA PHE A 14 -9.90 14.90 4.53
C PHE A 14 -10.28 15.31 5.94
N SER A 15 -10.76 14.37 6.76
CA SER A 15 -10.95 14.60 8.19
C SER A 15 -9.62 14.63 8.93
N ASP A 16 -9.59 15.17 10.15
CA ASP A 16 -8.37 15.22 10.97
C ASP A 16 -7.75 13.84 11.20
N LYS A 17 -8.58 12.79 11.36
CA LYS A 17 -8.10 11.40 11.45
C LYS A 17 -7.42 10.95 10.16
N GLN A 18 -7.97 11.31 9.00
CA GLN A 18 -7.36 11.00 7.71
C GLN A 18 -6.06 11.77 7.49
N ILE A 19 -5.99 13.03 7.93
CA ILE A 19 -4.75 13.82 7.89
C ILE A 19 -3.68 13.17 8.75
N LYS A 20 -4.00 12.73 9.98
CA LYS A 20 -3.05 11.98 10.83
C LYS A 20 -2.49 10.74 10.12
N VAL A 21 -3.34 9.97 9.44
CA VAL A 21 -2.89 8.81 8.63
C VAL A 21 -1.97 9.25 7.49
N LEU A 22 -2.23 10.39 6.84
CA LEU A 22 -1.41 10.92 5.75
C LEU A 22 -0.04 11.44 6.20
N THR A 23 0.10 11.86 7.45
CA THR A 23 1.28 12.61 7.91
C THR A 23 2.04 11.98 9.07
N TRP A 24 1.59 10.86 9.66
CA TRP A 24 2.24 10.30 10.86
C TRP A 24 3.72 9.94 10.66
N TRP A 25 4.12 9.58 9.44
CA TRP A 25 5.49 9.21 9.05
C TRP A 25 6.37 10.41 8.66
N ASN A 26 5.79 11.61 8.57
CA ASN A 26 6.53 12.81 8.17
C ASN A 26 7.52 13.25 9.26
N GLU A 27 8.63 13.88 8.87
CA GLU A 27 9.67 14.37 9.80
C GLU A 27 9.16 15.33 10.89
N LEU A 28 8.07 16.05 10.62
CA LEU A 28 7.43 16.97 11.56
C LEU A 28 6.42 16.30 12.49
N SER A 29 6.16 15.00 12.30
CA SER A 29 5.22 14.25 13.12
C SER A 29 5.86 13.82 14.44
N PRO A 30 5.18 14.00 15.60
CA PRO A 30 5.69 13.55 16.89
C PRO A 30 5.70 12.02 17.04
N VAL A 31 5.15 11.29 16.07
CA VAL A 31 5.07 9.82 16.06
C VAL A 31 5.82 9.19 14.89
N LYS A 32 6.72 9.93 14.23
CA LYS A 32 7.47 9.46 13.06
C LYS A 32 8.32 8.21 13.33
N ASP A 33 8.80 8.06 14.56
CA ASP A 33 9.65 6.94 15.00
C ASP A 33 8.84 5.69 15.37
N LYS A 34 7.50 5.71 15.18
CA LYS A 34 6.69 4.50 15.33
C LYS A 34 6.84 3.62 14.09
N ASP A 35 6.83 2.30 14.29
CA ASP A 35 7.02 1.33 13.19
C ASP A 35 5.70 0.88 12.56
N ILE A 36 4.61 0.94 13.33
CA ILE A 36 3.32 0.36 12.95
C ILE A 36 2.20 1.38 13.10
N LEU A 37 1.42 1.55 12.03
CA LEU A 37 0.12 2.23 12.08
C LEU A 37 -1.02 1.22 11.94
N ILE A 38 -1.92 1.21 12.92
CA ILE A 38 -3.16 0.44 12.88
C ILE A 38 -4.35 1.39 12.77
N ALA A 39 -5.18 1.23 11.73
CA ALA A 39 -6.43 1.97 11.55
C ALA A 39 -7.64 1.04 11.64
N ASP A 40 -8.28 1.04 12.81
CA ASP A 40 -9.55 0.36 13.07
C ASP A 40 -10.73 1.36 12.99
N GLY A 41 -11.91 0.88 12.61
CA GLY A 41 -13.13 1.68 12.63
C GLY A 41 -14.26 1.09 11.80
N SER A 42 -15.33 1.87 11.57
CA SER A 42 -16.49 1.40 10.82
C SER A 42 -16.21 1.13 9.33
N ILE A 43 -17.08 0.30 8.73
CA ILE A 43 -17.15 0.09 7.28
C ILE A 43 -17.44 1.43 6.59
N ARG A 44 -16.79 1.67 5.44
CA ARG A 44 -16.89 2.92 4.65
C ARG A 44 -16.37 4.20 5.32
N ALA A 45 -15.57 4.11 6.39
CA ALA A 45 -14.89 5.27 6.99
C ALA A 45 -13.74 5.85 6.13
N GLY A 46 -13.47 5.30 4.95
CA GLY A 46 -12.44 5.78 4.03
C GLY A 46 -11.00 5.37 4.39
N LYS A 47 -10.83 4.46 5.37
CA LYS A 47 -9.52 4.02 5.90
C LYS A 47 -8.60 3.48 4.81
N THR A 48 -9.07 2.52 4.01
CA THR A 48 -8.30 1.89 2.93
C THR A 48 -7.78 2.90 1.91
N VAL A 49 -8.60 3.88 1.54
CA VAL A 49 -8.24 4.91 0.54
C VAL A 49 -7.12 5.80 1.07
N VAL A 50 -7.25 6.33 2.28
CA VAL A 50 -6.25 7.22 2.86
C VAL A 50 -4.97 6.46 3.23
N MET A 51 -5.10 5.24 3.76
CA MET A 51 -3.96 4.44 4.20
C MET A 51 -3.11 3.98 3.01
N SER A 52 -3.74 3.48 1.93
CA SER A 52 -3.00 3.11 0.72
C SER A 52 -2.32 4.30 0.05
N LEU A 53 -2.98 5.47 0.01
CA LEU A 53 -2.34 6.68 -0.51
C LEU A 53 -1.12 7.09 0.34
N SER A 54 -1.29 7.11 1.66
CA SER A 54 -0.22 7.48 2.59
C SER A 54 0.96 6.54 2.49
N PHE A 55 0.72 5.23 2.40
CA PHE A 55 1.75 4.22 2.24
C PHE A 55 2.61 4.44 0.99
N ILE A 56 1.98 4.71 -0.17
CA ILE A 56 2.74 4.99 -1.40
C ILE A 56 3.51 6.30 -1.30
N MET A 57 2.93 7.33 -0.68
CA MET A 57 3.62 8.62 -0.48
C MET A 57 4.86 8.45 0.40
N TRP A 58 4.71 7.77 1.54
CA TRP A 58 5.80 7.43 2.44
C TRP A 58 6.89 6.62 1.72
N ALA A 59 6.52 5.55 1.02
CA ALA A 59 7.46 4.69 0.31
C ALA A 59 8.27 5.47 -0.74
N ASN A 60 7.62 6.30 -1.56
CA ASN A 60 8.30 7.08 -2.60
C ASN A 60 9.13 8.25 -2.04
N GLU A 61 8.81 8.77 -0.86
CA GLU A 61 9.59 9.83 -0.23
C GLU A 61 10.92 9.26 0.32
N ASN A 62 10.84 8.11 1.00
CA ASN A 62 11.93 7.57 1.82
C ASN A 62 12.78 6.50 1.11
N PHE A 63 12.28 5.87 0.05
CA PHE A 63 12.95 4.74 -0.60
C PHE A 63 13.00 4.87 -2.12
N GLU A 64 13.97 4.20 -2.74
CA GLU A 64 14.15 4.10 -4.18
C GLU A 64 14.71 2.72 -4.54
N GLY A 65 14.12 2.07 -5.55
CA GLY A 65 14.53 0.73 -5.98
C GLY A 65 14.12 -0.39 -5.03
N GLU A 66 13.23 -0.10 -4.06
CA GLU A 66 12.85 -1.04 -3.00
C GLU A 66 11.54 -1.77 -3.29
N ASN A 67 11.36 -2.89 -2.60
CA ASN A 67 10.19 -3.73 -2.69
C ASN A 67 9.25 -3.52 -1.49
N PHE A 68 7.96 -3.43 -1.78
CA PHE A 68 6.89 -3.28 -0.80
C PHE A 68 5.81 -4.33 -1.02
N ALA A 69 5.06 -4.64 0.03
CA ALA A 69 3.93 -5.56 -0.07
C ALA A 69 2.60 -4.84 0.18
N LEU A 70 1.62 -5.16 -0.66
CA LEU A 70 0.19 -4.90 -0.46
C LEU A 70 -0.48 -6.26 -0.28
N CYS A 71 -1.06 -6.47 0.89
CA CYS A 71 -1.69 -7.72 1.28
C CYS A 71 -3.19 -7.52 1.43
N GLY A 72 -3.96 -8.49 0.95
CA GLY A 72 -5.43 -8.52 1.10
C GLY A 72 -5.93 -9.94 1.22
N LYS A 73 -7.21 -10.13 1.57
CA LYS A 73 -7.83 -11.47 1.62
C LYS A 73 -7.64 -12.28 0.33
N THR A 74 -7.72 -11.61 -0.83
CA THR A 74 -7.41 -12.19 -2.14
C THR A 74 -6.78 -11.12 -3.03
N ILE A 75 -6.00 -11.50 -4.05
CA ILE A 75 -5.52 -10.55 -5.06
C ILE A 75 -6.70 -9.83 -5.75
N GLY A 76 -7.80 -10.54 -5.99
CA GLY A 76 -9.01 -9.99 -6.60
C GLY A 76 -9.66 -8.87 -5.78
N SER A 77 -9.86 -9.08 -4.46
CA SER A 77 -10.39 -8.06 -3.56
C SER A 77 -9.43 -6.89 -3.43
N LEU A 78 -8.13 -7.15 -3.25
CA LEU A 78 -7.10 -6.13 -3.14
C LEU A 78 -7.06 -5.23 -4.39
N ARG A 79 -7.13 -5.83 -5.58
CA ARG A 79 -7.17 -5.07 -6.84
C ARG A 79 -8.41 -4.19 -6.97
N ARG A 80 -9.58 -4.68 -6.55
CA ARG A 80 -10.85 -3.91 -6.62
C ARG A 80 -10.91 -2.79 -5.59
N ASN A 81 -10.53 -3.07 -4.35
CA ASN A 81 -10.76 -2.20 -3.19
C ASN A 81 -9.61 -1.21 -2.97
N VAL A 82 -8.38 -1.61 -3.28
CA VAL A 82 -7.17 -0.82 -3.03
C VAL A 82 -6.56 -0.31 -4.34
N VAL A 83 -6.09 -1.21 -5.21
CA VAL A 83 -5.29 -0.83 -6.39
C VAL A 83 -6.06 0.06 -7.37
N LYS A 84 -7.29 -0.31 -7.70
CA LYS A 84 -8.11 0.44 -8.67
C LYS A 84 -8.36 1.90 -8.24
N PRO A 85 -8.83 2.21 -7.02
CA PRO A 85 -8.93 3.59 -6.57
C PRO A 85 -7.55 4.25 -6.41
N LEU A 86 -6.54 3.54 -5.88
CA LEU A 86 -5.18 4.05 -5.70
C LEU A 86 -4.58 4.57 -7.00
N LYS A 87 -4.62 3.80 -8.10
CA LYS A 87 -4.12 4.23 -9.41
C LYS A 87 -4.77 5.52 -9.91
N LYS A 88 -6.08 5.72 -9.65
CA LYS A 88 -6.77 6.97 -10.02
C LYS A 88 -6.26 8.16 -9.21
N MET A 89 -6.08 7.97 -7.90
CA MET A 89 -5.57 8.99 -6.99
C MET A 89 -4.13 9.38 -7.32
N LEU A 90 -3.25 8.39 -7.52
CA LEU A 90 -1.85 8.57 -7.86
C LEU A 90 -1.67 9.32 -9.18
N LYS A 91 -2.42 8.92 -10.21
CA LYS A 91 -2.41 9.61 -11.51
C LYS A 91 -2.76 11.09 -11.40
N SER A 92 -3.73 11.45 -10.54
CA SER A 92 -4.08 12.86 -10.31
C SER A 92 -2.98 13.68 -9.62
N ARG A 93 -2.00 13.02 -9.00
CA ARG A 93 -0.87 13.61 -8.27
C ARG A 93 0.47 13.50 -9.02
N GLY A 94 0.44 13.14 -10.30
CA GLY A 94 1.65 13.06 -11.14
C GLY A 94 2.48 11.78 -10.98
N TYR A 95 1.98 10.78 -10.25
CA TYR A 95 2.61 9.46 -10.22
C TYR A 95 2.34 8.69 -11.52
N LYS A 96 3.30 7.85 -11.90
CA LYS A 96 3.16 6.84 -12.95
C LYS A 96 3.01 5.47 -12.29
N CYS A 97 2.12 4.64 -12.82
CA CYS A 97 1.90 3.28 -12.33
C CYS A 97 1.95 2.30 -13.50
N LYS A 98 2.94 1.40 -13.52
CA LYS A 98 3.01 0.24 -14.41
C LYS A 98 2.48 -0.97 -13.66
N ASP A 99 1.56 -1.72 -14.27
CA ASP A 99 0.82 -2.81 -13.61
C ASP A 99 1.17 -4.11 -14.29
N PHE A 100 1.82 -5.01 -13.55
CA PHE A 100 2.27 -6.30 -14.03
C PHE A 100 1.34 -7.38 -13.50
N ARG A 101 0.86 -8.22 -14.41
CA ARG A 101 -0.10 -9.28 -14.12
C ARG A 101 0.29 -10.51 -14.92
N SER A 102 0.74 -11.54 -14.23
CA SER A 102 0.90 -12.88 -14.78
C SER A 102 0.28 -13.90 -13.82
N SER A 103 0.32 -15.17 -14.21
CA SER A 103 -0.07 -16.29 -13.36
C SER A 103 0.85 -16.44 -12.14
N SER A 104 2.11 -16.00 -12.23
CA SER A 104 3.12 -16.16 -11.17
C SER A 104 3.45 -14.86 -10.41
N GLU A 105 3.25 -13.69 -11.03
CA GLU A 105 3.67 -12.41 -10.47
C GLU A 105 2.57 -11.35 -10.58
N ASN A 106 2.34 -10.66 -9.48
CA ASN A 106 1.36 -9.59 -9.38
C ASN A 106 1.98 -8.41 -8.63
N TYR A 107 2.39 -7.36 -9.34
CA TYR A 107 2.97 -6.17 -8.71
C TYR A 107 2.72 -4.90 -9.51
N LEU A 108 3.00 -3.75 -8.89
CA LEU A 108 2.96 -2.43 -9.52
C LEU A 108 4.31 -1.76 -9.35
N THR A 109 4.91 -1.27 -10.44
CA THR A 109 5.98 -0.26 -10.31
C THR A 109 5.32 1.10 -10.24
N ILE A 110 5.54 1.82 -9.14
CA ILE A 110 5.02 3.18 -8.94
C ILE A 110 6.20 4.14 -8.88
N SER A 111 6.15 5.20 -9.69
CA SER A 111 7.23 6.17 -9.78
C SER A 111 6.76 7.62 -9.80
N ARG A 112 7.58 8.50 -9.22
CA ARG A 112 7.39 9.95 -9.22
C ARG A 112 8.73 10.64 -8.93
N ASN A 113 8.97 11.76 -9.63
CA ASN A 113 10.17 12.59 -9.45
C ASN A 113 11.50 11.82 -9.57
N GLY A 114 11.61 10.92 -10.56
CA GLY A 114 12.81 10.11 -10.79
C GLY A 114 12.88 8.81 -9.99
N LYS A 115 12.27 8.77 -8.79
CA LYS A 115 12.24 7.57 -7.94
C LYS A 115 11.17 6.57 -8.38
N ALA A 116 11.47 5.29 -8.23
CA ALA A 116 10.54 4.19 -8.50
C ALA A 116 10.71 3.07 -7.46
N ASN A 117 9.60 2.44 -7.06
CA ASN A 117 9.59 1.28 -6.17
C ASN A 117 8.56 0.26 -6.67
N ASP A 118 8.72 -1.01 -6.29
CA ASP A 118 7.85 -2.11 -6.67
C ASP A 118 6.92 -2.53 -5.52
N PHE A 119 5.63 -2.67 -5.81
CA PHE A 119 4.57 -2.98 -4.85
C PHE A 119 3.90 -4.29 -5.22
N TYR A 120 4.35 -5.38 -4.58
CA TYR A 120 3.87 -6.74 -4.77
C TYR A 120 2.52 -6.96 -4.10
N LEU A 121 1.65 -7.73 -4.75
CA LEU A 121 0.27 -7.98 -4.32
C LEU A 121 0.16 -9.43 -3.83
N PHE A 122 -0.07 -9.61 -2.53
CA PHE A 122 -0.17 -10.93 -1.91
C PHE A 122 -1.59 -11.24 -1.43
N SER A 123 -1.96 -12.51 -1.52
CA SER A 123 -3.21 -13.05 -0.98
C SER A 123 -2.96 -13.72 0.37
N GLY A 124 -3.57 -13.23 1.44
CA GLY A 124 -3.47 -13.87 2.76
C GLY A 124 -4.22 -15.21 2.86
N ARG A 125 -5.00 -15.61 1.84
CA ARG A 125 -5.80 -16.84 1.87
C ARG A 125 -5.06 -18.09 1.39
N ASP A 126 -4.05 -17.95 0.56
CA ASP A 126 -3.47 -19.06 -0.21
C ASP A 126 -2.06 -19.38 0.27
N GLU A 127 -1.78 -20.66 0.51
CA GLU A 127 -0.44 -21.15 0.90
C GLU A 127 0.59 -20.86 -0.18
N SER A 128 0.19 -20.82 -1.45
CA SER A 128 1.08 -20.40 -2.56
C SER A 128 1.64 -18.98 -2.38
N SER A 129 0.92 -18.11 -1.68
CA SER A 129 1.38 -16.75 -1.36
C SER A 129 2.37 -16.74 -0.18
N GLN A 130 2.39 -17.78 0.65
CA GLN A 130 3.39 -17.97 1.70
C GLN A 130 4.75 -18.30 1.08
N ASP A 131 4.79 -19.16 0.07
CA ASP A 131 6.05 -19.49 -0.62
C ASP A 131 6.64 -18.25 -1.31
N LEU A 132 5.80 -17.44 -1.96
CA LEU A 132 6.24 -16.20 -2.62
C LEU A 132 6.74 -15.14 -1.63
N ILE A 133 6.11 -15.01 -0.46
CA ILE A 133 6.53 -14.00 0.52
C ILE A 133 7.80 -14.41 1.28
N GLN A 134 8.05 -15.72 1.45
CA GLN A 134 9.26 -16.21 2.12
C GLN A 134 10.57 -15.88 1.40
N GLY A 135 10.53 -15.55 0.10
CA GLY A 135 11.73 -15.23 -0.70
C GLY A 135 12.05 -13.74 -0.84
N ILE A 136 11.11 -12.84 -0.55
CA ILE A 136 11.26 -11.40 -0.86
C ILE A 136 11.80 -10.58 0.32
N THR A 137 12.67 -9.60 0.07
CA THR A 137 13.05 -8.58 1.07
C THR A 137 12.14 -7.36 0.90
N LEU A 138 11.55 -6.85 1.98
CA LEU A 138 10.60 -5.74 1.94
C LEU A 138 11.11 -4.53 2.73
N ALA A 139 10.88 -3.34 2.18
CA ALA A 139 11.01 -2.06 2.89
C ALA A 139 9.71 -1.61 3.56
N GLY A 140 8.62 -2.36 3.42
CA GLY A 140 7.39 -2.11 4.15
C GLY A 140 6.22 -2.94 3.64
N VAL A 141 5.18 -3.02 4.46
CA VAL A 141 3.99 -3.82 4.16
C VAL A 141 2.70 -3.09 4.56
N LEU A 142 1.68 -3.19 3.73
CA LEU A 142 0.32 -2.79 4.03
C LEU A 142 -0.61 -4.00 3.97
N PHE A 143 -1.39 -4.22 5.03
CA PHE A 143 -2.47 -5.20 5.09
C PHE A 143 -3.82 -4.50 5.05
N ASP A 144 -4.63 -4.81 4.03
CA ASP A 144 -6.02 -4.39 3.95
C ASP A 144 -6.95 -5.47 4.52
N GLU A 145 -7.80 -5.11 5.47
CA GLU A 145 -8.69 -6.03 6.20
C GLU A 145 -7.89 -7.16 6.90
N VAL A 146 -6.86 -6.78 7.67
CA VAL A 146 -5.89 -7.72 8.27
C VAL A 146 -6.56 -8.78 9.15
N ALA A 147 -7.70 -8.46 9.77
CA ALA A 147 -8.47 -9.40 10.59
C ALA A 147 -9.05 -10.59 9.81
N LEU A 148 -9.07 -10.53 8.48
CA LEU A 148 -9.51 -11.62 7.61
C LEU A 148 -8.37 -12.51 7.11
N MET A 149 -7.13 -12.26 7.57
CA MET A 149 -5.95 -13.03 7.18
C MET A 149 -5.47 -13.94 8.33
N PRO A 150 -4.88 -15.10 8.04
CA PRO A 150 -4.21 -15.93 9.05
C PRO A 150 -3.08 -15.17 9.72
N GLN A 151 -2.97 -15.31 11.04
CA GLN A 151 -1.88 -14.68 11.81
C GLN A 151 -0.49 -15.16 11.34
N SER A 152 -0.36 -16.42 10.93
CA SER A 152 0.88 -16.97 10.38
C SER A 152 1.36 -16.20 9.15
N PHE A 153 0.44 -15.88 8.23
CA PHE A 153 0.76 -15.09 7.04
C PHE A 153 1.21 -13.67 7.42
N VAL A 154 0.52 -13.01 8.35
CA VAL A 154 0.89 -11.67 8.82
C VAL A 154 2.27 -11.68 9.48
N ASN A 155 2.56 -12.67 10.32
CA ASN A 155 3.86 -12.84 10.96
C ASN A 155 4.98 -13.08 9.94
N GLN A 156 4.75 -13.95 8.94
CA GLN A 156 5.73 -14.18 7.87
C GLN A 156 6.00 -12.89 7.08
N ALA A 157 4.95 -12.20 6.63
CA ALA A 157 5.06 -10.97 5.86
C ALA A 157 5.81 -9.85 6.62
N THR A 158 5.51 -9.68 7.90
CA THR A 158 6.17 -8.68 8.75
C THR A 158 7.64 -9.03 9.01
N ALA A 159 8.00 -10.31 9.15
CA ALA A 159 9.39 -10.77 9.28
C ALA A 159 10.24 -10.49 8.04
N ARG A 160 9.65 -10.25 6.87
CA ARG A 160 10.37 -9.86 5.63
C ARG A 160 10.63 -8.37 5.52
N CYS A 161 10.06 -7.55 6.42
CA CYS A 161 10.30 -6.11 6.47
C CYS A 161 11.63 -5.80 7.15
N SER A 162 12.74 -6.11 6.46
CA SER A 162 14.10 -6.07 7.03
C SER A 162 14.94 -4.89 6.57
N VAL A 163 14.48 -4.09 5.61
CA VAL A 163 15.19 -2.87 5.19
C VAL A 163 15.10 -1.83 6.31
N GLU A 164 16.19 -1.11 6.55
CA GLU A 164 16.24 -0.05 7.55
C GLU A 164 15.14 1.00 7.30
N GLY A 165 14.44 1.41 8.36
CA GLY A 165 13.34 2.36 8.27
C GLY A 165 12.02 1.76 7.78
N ALA A 166 11.92 0.43 7.61
CA ALA A 166 10.68 -0.22 7.19
C ALA A 166 9.53 0.04 8.17
N LYS A 167 8.31 0.24 7.62
CA LYS A 167 7.08 0.48 8.40
C LYS A 167 5.95 -0.42 7.95
N MET A 168 5.02 -0.68 8.88
CA MET A 168 3.89 -1.59 8.70
C MET A 168 2.56 -0.85 8.85
N TRP A 169 1.61 -1.18 7.98
CA TRP A 169 0.32 -0.50 7.90
C TRP A 169 -0.81 -1.52 7.91
N LEU A 170 -1.71 -1.44 8.89
CA LEU A 170 -2.77 -2.41 9.06
C LEU A 170 -4.13 -1.69 9.10
N THR A 171 -5.04 -2.01 8.16
CA THR A 171 -6.46 -1.67 8.31
C THR A 171 -7.23 -2.83 8.92
N LYS A 172 -8.15 -2.50 9.83
CA LYS A 172 -9.12 -3.43 10.42
C LYS A 172 -10.55 -2.94 10.21
#